data_AF-A0A9E4SAS9-F1
#
_entry.id   AF-A0A9E4SAS9-F1
#
_cell.length_a   1.000
_cell.length_b   1.000
_cell.length_c   1.000
_cell.angle_alpha   90.00
_cell.angle_beta   90.00
_cell.angle_gamma   90.00
#
_symmetry.space_group_name_H-M   'P 1'
#
loop_
_entity.id
_entity.type
_entity.pdbx_description
1 polymer ?
#
loop_
_entity_poly.entity_id
_entity_poly.type
_entity_poly.pdbx_seq_one_letter_code
_entity_poly.pdbx_strand_id
1 'polypeptide(L)'
;MSDRQAGRGNSGSSSGGRGEEASGRRQIVKFSFYRIDPAWRQLPVAEREAGKDALVAVVDGFSDRLQVRSYSVVGLRGDADILLWQIGERLEDIQALATEVMRTPLGPYLSMPYSYLAMTRKSQYVSPAEAEAHLHLHPAESKYFFVYPFVKTREWYQLSLEERQEMMNAHIAVGRKYPSVKLNTTYSFGLDDQEFVVSFETDEPADFLDLVMELRGAKSSLYTLSDTPIFTCISLGLRETLDTLGAPGDPVSAAASQAAGEQWQRVADDADVPDGAAKMIYFAGEQVALVRTGQQLYAVANRCSHANASLAEGTVADGALTCPSHGSTFDLATGEPSCGPANRPLTTYAVRTEDGGIWLAQRAPVPGSTSGA
;
A
#
# COMPACT_ATOMS: atom_id res chain seq x y z
N MET A 1 56.19 -41.16 -34.82
CA MET A 1 54.89 -41.76 -34.48
C MET A 1 54.20 -40.79 -33.53
N SER A 2 53.54 -39.79 -34.11
CA SER A 2 52.07 -39.57 -34.08
C SER A 2 51.63 -38.96 -32.74
N ASP A 3 51.40 -37.65 -32.64
CA ASP A 3 50.14 -36.97 -32.97
C ASP A 3 48.89 -37.71 -32.47
N ARG A 4 48.17 -37.13 -31.47
CA ARG A 4 46.89 -36.43 -31.71
C ARG A 4 46.26 -35.81 -30.46
N GLN A 5 45.69 -34.66 -30.75
CA GLN A 5 44.87 -33.67 -30.03
C GLN A 5 43.49 -34.17 -29.55
N ALA A 6 42.96 -33.40 -28.58
CA ALA A 6 41.58 -32.90 -28.46
C ALA A 6 40.55 -33.61 -27.56
N GLY A 7 39.96 -32.81 -26.66
CA GLY A 7 38.71 -33.07 -25.94
C GLY A 7 38.37 -31.95 -24.95
N ARG A 8 37.68 -30.90 -25.43
CA ARG A 8 37.11 -29.80 -24.64
C ARG A 8 35.78 -30.19 -23.98
N GLY A 9 35.41 -29.46 -22.92
CA GLY A 9 34.03 -29.30 -22.41
C GLY A 9 33.88 -29.86 -20.98
N ASN A 10 33.20 -29.23 -20.03
CA ASN A 10 32.39 -28.02 -20.02
C ASN A 10 32.25 -27.60 -18.54
N SER A 11 32.29 -26.30 -18.29
CA SER A 11 31.97 -25.65 -17.01
C SER A 11 30.49 -25.85 -16.66
N GLY A 12 30.21 -26.43 -15.49
CA GLY A 12 28.89 -26.47 -14.88
C GLY A 12 28.91 -25.71 -13.57
N SER A 13 28.75 -24.38 -13.63
CA SER A 13 28.38 -23.58 -12.47
C SER A 13 26.97 -23.98 -12.04
N SER A 14 26.83 -24.60 -10.87
CA SER A 14 25.53 -24.86 -10.26
C SER A 14 24.95 -23.56 -9.70
N SER A 15 24.42 -22.70 -10.57
CA SER A 15 23.44 -21.69 -10.21
C SER A 15 22.08 -22.37 -10.13
N GLY A 16 21.87 -23.15 -9.07
CA GLY A 16 20.61 -23.84 -8.78
C GLY A 16 19.86 -23.14 -7.67
N GLY A 17 18.71 -22.55 -8.01
CA GLY A 17 17.56 -22.44 -7.11
C GLY A 17 17.57 -21.38 -6.01
N ARG A 18 17.51 -20.09 -6.36
CA ARG A 18 16.96 -19.06 -5.45
C ARG A 18 15.43 -18.87 -5.58
N GLY A 19 14.78 -19.65 -6.44
CA GLY A 19 13.37 -19.44 -6.83
C GLY A 19 12.34 -20.35 -6.15
N GLU A 20 12.75 -21.40 -5.43
CA GLU A 20 11.80 -22.42 -4.90
C GLU A 20 11.72 -22.50 -3.36
N GLU A 21 12.60 -21.82 -2.61
CA GLU A 21 12.60 -21.88 -1.14
C GLU A 21 11.72 -20.82 -0.44
N ALA A 22 11.14 -19.86 -1.18
CA ALA A 22 10.34 -18.78 -0.58
C ALA A 22 8.90 -19.22 -0.19
N SER A 23 8.43 -20.35 -0.70
CA SER A 23 7.06 -20.83 -0.48
C SER A 23 6.91 -21.46 0.92
N GLY A 24 6.69 -20.62 1.93
CA GLY A 24 6.35 -21.07 3.29
C GLY A 24 6.91 -20.21 4.43
N ARG A 25 7.73 -19.20 4.13
CA ARG A 25 8.29 -18.32 5.16
C ARG A 25 7.23 -17.32 5.63
N ARG A 26 7.05 -17.20 6.95
CA ARG A 26 6.12 -16.22 7.54
C ARG A 26 6.65 -14.81 7.34
N GLN A 27 5.76 -13.87 7.09
CA GLN A 27 6.09 -12.46 7.07
C GLN A 27 6.00 -11.87 8.48
N ILE A 28 6.94 -10.99 8.80
CA ILE A 28 6.88 -10.10 9.95
C ILE A 28 6.06 -8.88 9.55
N VAL A 29 5.19 -8.45 10.47
CA VAL A 29 4.28 -7.34 10.26
C VAL A 29 4.41 -6.38 11.43
N LYS A 30 4.68 -5.12 11.12
CA LYS A 30 4.84 -4.06 12.10
C LYS A 30 3.88 -2.93 11.80
N PHE A 31 3.18 -2.48 12.83
CA PHE A 31 2.40 -1.25 12.81
C PHE A 31 3.09 -0.26 13.74
N SER A 32 3.65 0.81 13.19
CA SER A 32 4.30 1.88 13.96
C SER A 32 3.50 3.16 13.81
N PHE A 33 2.88 3.60 14.91
CA PHE A 33 2.15 4.86 14.94
C PHE A 33 3.05 5.95 15.51
N TYR A 34 3.19 7.05 14.79
CA TYR A 34 3.94 8.20 15.23
C TYR A 34 3.02 9.38 15.54
N ARG A 35 3.41 10.17 16.53
CA ARG A 35 2.79 11.45 16.90
C ARG A 35 3.85 12.55 16.84
N ILE A 36 3.52 13.64 16.15
CA ILE A 36 4.37 14.82 16.02
C ILE A 36 4.26 15.73 17.25
N ASP A 37 5.38 16.13 17.83
CA ASP A 37 5.42 17.16 18.86
C ASP A 37 4.95 18.49 18.25
N PRO A 38 4.01 19.22 18.89
CA PRO A 38 3.57 20.53 18.42
C PRO A 38 4.70 21.55 18.20
N ALA A 39 5.84 21.42 18.88
CA ALA A 39 7.02 22.26 18.68
C ALA A 39 7.56 22.21 17.25
N TRP A 40 7.40 21.09 16.54
CA TRP A 40 7.79 20.96 15.13
C TRP A 40 7.10 22.01 14.24
N ARG A 41 5.83 22.35 14.54
CA ARG A 41 5.06 23.33 13.75
C ARG A 41 5.61 24.75 13.87
N GLN A 42 6.47 25.02 14.85
CA GLN A 42 7.11 26.32 15.07
C GLN A 42 8.43 26.47 14.31
N LEU A 43 8.96 25.38 13.74
CA LEU A 43 10.20 25.42 12.96
C LEU A 43 10.01 26.21 11.67
N PRO A 44 11.07 26.81 11.09
CA PRO A 44 11.01 27.38 9.75
C PRO A 44 10.52 26.37 8.70
N VAL A 45 9.77 26.85 7.70
CA VAL A 45 9.23 26.01 6.61
C VAL A 45 10.31 25.11 5.99
N ALA A 46 11.49 25.68 5.69
CA ALA A 46 12.61 24.94 5.10
C ALA A 46 13.10 23.78 5.98
N GLU A 47 13.12 23.94 7.31
CA GLU A 47 13.53 22.87 8.23
C GLU A 47 12.47 21.77 8.32
N ARG A 48 11.18 22.14 8.30
CA ARG A 48 10.08 21.18 8.25
C ARG A 48 10.12 20.36 6.98
N GLU A 49 10.26 21.00 5.82
CA GLU A 49 10.34 20.33 4.52
C GLU A 49 11.56 19.41 4.44
N ALA A 50 12.73 19.85 4.90
CA ALA A 50 13.91 19.00 4.97
C ALA A 50 13.71 17.77 5.87
N GLY A 51 12.99 17.92 6.99
CA GLY A 51 12.60 16.80 7.84
C GLY A 51 11.66 15.81 7.16
N LYS A 52 10.67 16.30 6.40
CA LYS A 52 9.76 15.47 5.62
C LYS A 52 10.50 14.74 4.50
N ASP A 53 11.33 15.44 3.73
CA ASP A 53 12.17 14.90 2.65
C ASP A 53 13.08 13.77 3.17
N ALA A 54 13.75 14.01 4.30
CA ALA A 54 14.65 13.03 4.90
C ALA A 54 13.90 11.76 5.34
N LEU A 55 12.70 11.90 5.92
CA LEU A 55 11.89 10.74 6.30
C LEU A 55 11.42 9.94 5.09
N VAL A 56 11.01 10.60 4.01
CA VAL A 56 10.67 9.94 2.74
C VAL A 56 11.88 9.16 2.21
N ALA A 57 13.04 9.80 2.13
CA ALA A 57 14.26 9.16 1.65
C ALA A 57 14.68 7.95 2.51
N VAL A 58 14.53 8.03 3.83
CA VAL A 58 14.78 6.89 4.73
C VAL A 58 13.83 5.74 4.41
N VAL A 59 12.52 5.97 4.33
CA VAL A 59 11.56 4.89 4.08
C VAL A 59 11.76 4.27 2.69
N ASP A 60 11.99 5.09 1.66
CA ASP A 60 12.27 4.61 0.30
C ASP A 60 13.55 3.76 0.24
N GLY A 61 14.56 4.10 1.05
CA GLY A 61 15.81 3.35 1.18
C GLY A 61 15.67 1.95 1.78
N PHE A 62 14.50 1.59 2.32
CA PHE A 62 14.18 0.25 2.82
C PHE A 62 13.25 -0.54 1.89
N SER A 63 12.83 0.03 0.76
CA SER A 63 11.85 -0.57 -0.16
C SER A 63 12.29 -1.91 -0.78
N ASP A 64 13.60 -2.21 -0.75
CA ASP A 64 14.18 -3.47 -1.21
C ASP A 64 13.99 -4.63 -0.22
N ARG A 65 13.73 -4.32 1.06
CA ARG A 65 13.66 -5.28 2.18
C ARG A 65 12.34 -5.25 2.93
N LEU A 66 11.63 -4.11 2.90
CA LEU A 66 10.36 -3.89 3.56
C LEU A 66 9.35 -3.31 2.57
N GLN A 67 8.17 -3.92 2.50
CA GLN A 67 7.01 -3.24 1.96
C GLN A 67 6.46 -2.31 3.04
N VAL A 68 6.54 -0.99 2.82
CA VAL A 68 6.05 0.03 3.75
C VAL A 68 4.87 0.78 3.13
N ARG A 69 3.77 0.85 3.86
CA ARG A 69 2.61 1.69 3.54
C ARG A 69 2.41 2.76 4.59
N SER A 70 1.99 3.93 4.13
CA SER A 70 1.80 5.12 4.96
C SER A 70 0.33 5.48 5.02
N TYR A 71 -0.12 5.89 6.20
CA TYR A 71 -1.48 6.35 6.40
C TYR A 71 -1.51 7.57 7.31
N SER A 72 -2.41 8.51 6.99
CA SER A 72 -2.73 9.64 7.85
C SER A 72 -3.80 9.25 8.87
N VAL A 73 -3.56 9.60 10.13
CA VAL A 73 -4.48 9.48 11.26
C VAL A 73 -4.93 10.87 11.76
N VAL A 74 -4.34 11.93 11.21
CA VAL A 74 -4.62 13.33 11.55
C VAL A 74 -6.12 13.62 11.47
N GLY A 75 -6.69 14.17 12.55
CA GLY A 75 -8.11 14.53 12.65
C GLY A 75 -9.04 13.35 12.94
N LEU A 76 -8.56 12.11 12.84
CA LEU A 76 -9.32 10.88 13.12
C LEU A 76 -9.07 10.37 14.54
N ARG A 77 -7.89 10.68 15.11
CA ARG A 77 -7.52 10.36 16.49
C ARG A 77 -6.67 11.46 17.10
N GLY A 78 -6.73 11.61 18.43
CA GLY A 78 -6.04 12.71 19.14
C GLY A 78 -4.59 12.42 19.56
N ASP A 79 -4.17 11.15 19.50
CA ASP A 79 -2.94 10.64 20.10
C ASP A 79 -2.02 9.92 19.11
N ALA A 80 -2.31 9.97 17.81
CA ALA A 80 -1.44 9.52 16.72
C ALA A 80 -1.71 10.31 15.44
N ASP A 81 -0.68 10.54 14.62
CA ASP A 81 -0.78 11.31 13.37
C ASP A 81 -0.47 10.46 12.13
N ILE A 82 0.52 9.56 12.23
CA ILE A 82 1.05 8.77 11.10
C ILE A 82 1.03 7.30 11.48
N LEU A 83 0.65 6.43 10.56
CA LEU A 83 0.90 4.99 10.63
C LEU A 83 1.86 4.58 9.52
N LEU A 84 2.96 3.91 9.88
CA LEU A 84 3.78 3.11 8.96
C LEU A 84 3.49 1.63 9.18
N TRP A 85 2.79 1.02 8.22
CA TRP A 85 2.57 -0.42 8.15
C TRP A 85 3.69 -1.08 7.35
N GLN A 86 4.48 -1.92 7.99
CA GLN A 86 5.68 -2.52 7.43
C GLN A 86 5.52 -4.04 7.36
N ILE A 87 5.88 -4.63 6.23
CA ILE A 87 5.83 -6.07 5.99
C ILE A 87 7.20 -6.51 5.46
N GLY A 88 7.80 -7.52 6.07
CA GLY A 88 9.11 -8.01 5.69
C GLY A 88 9.41 -9.42 6.19
N GLU A 89 10.66 -9.84 6.09
CA GLU A 89 11.09 -11.21 6.45
C GLU A 89 12.07 -11.28 7.62
N ARG A 90 12.57 -10.13 8.09
CA ARG A 90 13.63 -10.01 9.10
C ARG A 90 13.27 -8.95 10.14
N LEU A 91 13.46 -9.27 11.42
CA LEU A 91 13.19 -8.32 12.53
C LEU A 91 14.20 -7.17 12.53
N GLU A 92 15.43 -7.44 12.10
CA GLU A 92 16.51 -6.48 12.06
C GLU A 92 16.22 -5.34 11.09
N ASP A 93 15.51 -5.59 9.99
CA ASP A 93 15.14 -4.54 9.04
C ASP A 93 14.10 -3.59 9.64
N ILE A 94 13.14 -4.11 10.43
CA ILE A 94 12.17 -3.30 11.18
C ILE A 94 12.89 -2.42 12.22
N GLN A 95 13.83 -3.00 12.98
CA GLN A 95 14.61 -2.25 13.97
C GLN A 95 15.52 -1.19 13.33
N ALA A 96 16.16 -1.53 12.20
CA ALA A 96 16.99 -0.61 11.45
C ALA A 96 16.18 0.56 10.87
N LEU A 97 15.00 0.29 10.29
CA LEU A 97 14.10 1.34 9.80
C LEU A 97 13.69 2.28 10.95
N ALA A 98 13.27 1.73 12.10
CA ALA A 98 12.91 2.54 13.26
C ALA A 98 14.08 3.43 13.73
N THR A 99 15.32 2.93 13.65
CA THR A 99 16.52 3.69 14.00
C THR A 99 16.77 4.84 13.02
N GLU A 100 16.69 4.58 11.73
CA GLU A 100 16.92 5.62 10.70
C GLU A 100 15.80 6.67 10.70
N VAL A 101 14.54 6.29 10.94
CA VAL A 101 13.43 7.24 11.13
C VAL A 101 13.76 8.25 12.24
N MET A 102 14.24 7.76 13.39
CA MET A 102 14.59 8.63 14.53
C MET A 102 15.87 9.44 14.31
N ARG A 103 16.70 9.10 13.31
CA ARG A 103 17.90 9.86 12.91
C ARG A 103 17.61 11.02 11.96
N THR A 104 16.41 11.08 11.38
CA THR A 104 15.99 12.21 10.54
C THR A 104 15.88 13.51 11.36
N PRO A 105 15.88 14.69 10.70
CA PRO A 105 15.56 15.96 11.38
C PRO A 105 14.16 15.97 12.03
N LEU A 106 13.25 15.08 11.60
CA LEU A 106 11.93 14.92 12.21
C LEU A 106 11.99 14.12 13.53
N GLY A 107 13.00 13.26 13.69
CA GLY A 107 13.18 12.35 14.83
C GLY A 107 13.01 12.97 16.22
N PRO A 108 13.61 14.13 16.53
CA PRO A 108 13.44 14.80 17.83
C PRO A 108 11.99 15.20 18.15
N TYR A 109 11.13 15.28 17.14
CA TYR A 109 9.72 15.64 17.26
C TYR A 109 8.79 14.45 17.08
N LEU A 110 9.32 13.23 16.91
CA LEU A 110 8.51 12.02 16.78
C LEU A 110 8.47 11.28 18.10
N SER A 111 7.26 10.91 18.52
CA SER A 111 7.04 9.87 19.52
C SER A 111 6.29 8.70 18.87
N MET A 112 6.51 7.48 19.36
CA MET A 112 5.82 6.28 18.88
C MET A 112 4.83 5.77 19.95
N PRO A 113 3.64 6.39 20.09
CA PRO A 113 2.68 6.04 21.14
C PRO A 113 2.10 4.64 21.00
N TYR A 114 2.07 4.07 19.79
CA TYR A 114 1.59 2.70 19.55
C TYR A 114 2.52 1.94 18.62
N SER A 115 2.76 0.68 18.98
CA SER A 115 3.70 -0.18 18.32
C SER A 115 3.19 -1.61 18.44
N TYR A 116 2.73 -2.19 17.33
CA TYR A 116 2.30 -3.60 17.31
C TYR A 116 3.23 -4.42 16.42
N LEU A 117 3.78 -5.51 16.95
CA LEU A 117 4.60 -6.49 16.24
C LEU A 117 3.84 -7.81 16.11
N ALA A 118 3.75 -8.33 14.90
CA ALA A 118 3.03 -9.56 14.59
C ALA A 118 3.72 -10.35 13.47
N MET A 119 3.22 -11.56 13.22
CA MET A 119 3.62 -12.38 12.08
C MET A 119 2.40 -13.00 11.38
N THR A 120 2.54 -13.32 10.10
CA THR A 120 1.54 -14.12 9.40
C THR A 120 1.56 -15.57 9.88
N ARG A 121 0.39 -16.20 9.88
CA ARG A 121 0.23 -17.61 10.22
C ARG A 121 -1.02 -18.17 9.54
N LYS A 122 -0.93 -19.41 9.06
CA LYS A 122 -2.06 -20.17 8.54
C LYS A 122 -3.17 -20.25 9.60
N SER A 123 -4.36 -19.80 9.26
CA SER A 123 -5.53 -19.92 10.12
C SER A 123 -5.94 -21.39 10.24
N GLN A 124 -6.32 -21.80 11.45
CA GLN A 124 -6.83 -23.14 11.74
C GLN A 124 -8.34 -23.29 11.47
N TYR A 125 -9.03 -22.18 11.17
CA TYR A 125 -10.50 -22.13 11.10
C TYR A 125 -11.05 -22.05 9.68
N VAL A 126 -10.18 -21.95 8.68
CA VAL A 126 -10.53 -21.85 7.26
C VAL A 126 -9.99 -23.05 6.49
N SER A 127 -10.41 -23.20 5.24
CA SER A 127 -9.91 -24.28 4.39
C SER A 127 -8.37 -24.18 4.22
N PRO A 128 -7.65 -25.31 4.02
CA PRO A 128 -6.20 -25.26 3.81
C PRO A 128 -5.78 -24.34 2.66
N ALA A 129 -6.58 -24.25 1.59
CA ALA A 129 -6.34 -23.37 0.45
C ALA A 129 -6.47 -21.88 0.85
N GLU A 130 -7.52 -21.51 1.58
CA GLU A 130 -7.67 -20.16 2.13
C GLU A 130 -6.55 -19.81 3.11
N ALA A 131 -6.16 -20.77 3.96
CA ALA A 131 -5.08 -20.56 4.92
C ALA A 131 -3.72 -20.35 4.23
N GLU A 132 -3.48 -21.00 3.09
CA GLU A 132 -2.29 -20.76 2.26
C GLU A 132 -2.31 -19.37 1.63
N ALA A 133 -3.45 -18.99 1.04
CA ALA A 133 -3.63 -17.70 0.39
C ALA A 133 -3.41 -16.53 1.37
N HIS A 134 -3.76 -16.71 2.65
CA HIS A 134 -3.58 -15.70 3.69
C HIS A 134 -2.22 -15.75 4.40
N LEU A 135 -1.31 -16.66 4.00
CA LEU A 135 0.02 -16.74 4.61
C LEU A 135 0.90 -15.54 4.26
N HIS A 136 0.66 -14.94 3.10
CA HIS A 136 1.35 -13.73 2.65
C HIS A 136 0.31 -12.62 2.53
N LEU A 137 0.62 -11.47 3.12
CA LEU A 137 -0.22 -10.29 3.01
C LEU A 137 -0.07 -9.70 1.62
N HIS A 138 -1.22 -9.38 1.04
CA HIS A 138 -1.33 -8.61 -0.19
C HIS A 138 -2.14 -7.36 0.12
N PRO A 139 -1.50 -6.31 0.63
CA PRO A 139 -2.17 -5.06 0.98
C PRO A 139 -3.04 -4.55 -0.19
N ALA A 140 -4.30 -4.20 0.09
CA ALA A 140 -5.24 -3.73 -0.92
C ALA A 140 -5.08 -2.23 -1.21
N GLU A 141 -5.27 -1.76 -2.44
CA GLU A 141 -5.14 -0.33 -2.78
C GLU A 141 -6.36 0.51 -2.35
N SER A 142 -7.05 0.11 -1.28
CA SER A 142 -8.24 0.80 -0.78
C SER A 142 -7.88 2.05 0.02
N LYS A 143 -8.77 3.04 0.00
CA LYS A 143 -8.57 4.36 0.60
C LYS A 143 -8.55 4.32 2.13
N TYR A 144 -9.36 3.49 2.76
CA TYR A 144 -9.48 3.45 4.23
C TYR A 144 -8.87 2.18 4.80
N PHE A 145 -8.17 2.37 5.91
CA PHE A 145 -7.51 1.30 6.65
C PHE A 145 -7.92 1.36 8.12
N PHE A 146 -8.40 0.24 8.64
CA PHE A 146 -8.75 0.09 10.05
C PHE A 146 -7.86 -0.94 10.68
N VAL A 147 -7.32 -0.68 11.86
CA VAL A 147 -6.45 -1.65 12.56
C VAL A 147 -6.61 -1.53 14.06
N TYR A 148 -6.53 -2.67 14.75
CA TYR A 148 -6.54 -2.73 16.20
C TYR A 148 -5.85 -3.98 16.74
N PRO A 149 -5.21 -3.89 17.92
CA PRO A 149 -4.78 -5.07 18.65
C PRO A 149 -6.01 -5.83 19.17
N PHE A 150 -5.89 -7.14 19.32
CA PHE A 150 -6.98 -7.98 19.79
C PHE A 150 -6.46 -9.04 20.76
N VAL A 151 -7.16 -9.21 21.88
CA VAL A 151 -6.84 -10.15 22.95
C VAL A 151 -8.10 -10.93 23.29
N LYS A 152 -7.98 -12.26 23.30
CA LYS A 152 -9.03 -13.17 23.78
C LYS A 152 -8.90 -13.39 25.29
N THR A 153 -9.99 -13.77 25.93
CA THR A 153 -9.96 -14.24 27.31
C THR A 153 -9.30 -15.62 27.40
N ARG A 154 -8.83 -16.02 28.59
CA ARG A 154 -8.16 -17.32 28.76
C ARG A 154 -9.13 -18.49 28.54
N GLU A 155 -10.39 -18.30 28.87
CA GLU A 155 -11.48 -19.26 28.68
C GLU A 155 -11.60 -19.68 27.21
N TRP A 156 -11.35 -18.76 26.25
CA TRP A 156 -11.32 -19.10 24.82
C TRP A 156 -10.39 -20.28 24.52
N TYR A 157 -9.21 -20.29 25.12
CA TYR A 157 -8.18 -21.30 24.87
C TYR A 157 -8.43 -22.61 25.62
N GLN A 158 -9.36 -22.63 26.57
CA GLN A 158 -9.79 -23.83 27.27
C GLN A 158 -10.90 -24.58 26.53
N LEU A 159 -11.59 -23.91 25.61
CA LEU A 159 -12.60 -24.53 24.75
C LEU A 159 -11.99 -25.55 23.78
N SER A 160 -12.77 -26.57 23.49
CA SER A 160 -12.43 -27.54 22.44
C SER A 160 -12.30 -26.84 21.08
N LEU A 161 -11.59 -27.50 20.15
CA LEU A 161 -11.48 -26.98 18.78
C LEU A 161 -12.84 -26.91 18.09
N GLU A 162 -13.74 -27.86 18.38
CA GLU A 162 -15.09 -27.92 17.82
C GLU A 162 -15.93 -26.70 18.24
N GLU A 163 -15.97 -26.39 19.53
CA GLU A 163 -16.68 -25.20 20.06
C GLU A 163 -16.14 -23.90 19.45
N ARG A 164 -14.81 -23.79 19.34
CA ARG A 164 -14.17 -22.63 18.69
C ARG A 164 -14.53 -22.57 17.21
N GLN A 165 -14.51 -23.70 16.50
CA GLN A 165 -14.83 -23.76 15.07
C GLN A 165 -16.28 -23.36 14.80
N GLU A 166 -17.24 -23.81 15.60
CA GLU A 166 -18.65 -23.42 15.45
C GLU A 166 -18.81 -21.89 15.57
N MET A 167 -18.21 -21.30 16.62
CA MET A 167 -18.26 -19.85 16.82
C MET A 167 -17.52 -19.08 15.73
N MET A 168 -16.39 -19.60 15.25
CA MET A 168 -15.64 -18.99 14.14
C MET A 168 -16.38 -19.10 12.81
N ASN A 169 -17.11 -20.20 12.55
CA ASN A 169 -17.95 -20.32 11.37
C ASN A 169 -19.04 -19.25 11.35
N ALA A 170 -19.70 -19.00 12.49
CA ALA A 170 -20.68 -17.92 12.62
C ALA A 170 -20.03 -16.54 12.41
N HIS A 171 -18.85 -16.30 13.01
CA HIS A 171 -18.09 -15.06 12.82
C HIS A 171 -17.68 -14.84 11.35
N ILE A 172 -17.17 -15.87 10.67
CA ILE A 172 -16.80 -15.83 9.25
C ILE A 172 -18.03 -15.59 8.38
N ALA A 173 -19.18 -16.19 8.73
CA ALA A 173 -20.43 -15.98 8.00
C ALA A 173 -20.89 -14.51 8.05
N VAL A 174 -20.69 -13.82 9.19
CA VAL A 174 -20.92 -12.37 9.28
C VAL A 174 -19.96 -11.62 8.36
N GLY A 175 -18.65 -11.90 8.44
CA GLY A 175 -17.65 -11.25 7.58
C GLY A 175 -17.94 -11.39 6.08
N ARG A 176 -18.42 -12.56 5.63
CA ARG A 176 -18.80 -12.82 4.23
C ARG A 176 -19.96 -11.98 3.71
N LYS A 177 -20.75 -11.34 4.58
CA LYS A 177 -21.80 -10.39 4.18
C LYS A 177 -21.24 -9.05 3.69
N TYR A 178 -19.98 -8.75 3.99
CA TYR A 178 -19.32 -7.48 3.71
C TYR A 178 -18.10 -7.68 2.79
N PRO A 179 -18.30 -8.08 1.52
CA PRO A 179 -17.21 -8.40 0.59
C PRO A 179 -16.35 -7.19 0.20
N SER A 180 -16.85 -5.97 0.43
CA SER A 180 -16.13 -4.69 0.27
C SER A 180 -15.03 -4.49 1.32
N VAL A 181 -15.03 -5.28 2.41
CA VAL A 181 -14.07 -5.17 3.52
C VAL A 181 -13.08 -6.32 3.45
N LYS A 182 -11.83 -6.01 3.13
CA LYS A 182 -10.74 -7.00 3.08
C LYS A 182 -10.08 -7.12 4.45
N LEU A 183 -10.12 -8.31 5.02
CA LEU A 183 -9.51 -8.63 6.32
C LEU A 183 -8.10 -9.17 6.16
N ASN A 184 -7.20 -8.69 7.02
CA ASN A 184 -5.87 -9.21 7.25
C ASN A 184 -5.72 -9.51 8.74
N THR A 185 -5.35 -10.75 9.09
CA THR A 185 -5.13 -11.16 10.49
C THR A 185 -3.70 -11.61 10.71
N THR A 186 -3.05 -11.01 11.70
CA THR A 186 -1.67 -11.32 12.09
C THR A 186 -1.61 -11.68 13.58
N TYR A 187 -0.55 -12.38 13.99
CA TYR A 187 -0.46 -13.04 15.29
C TYR A 187 0.76 -12.56 16.07
N SER A 188 0.57 -12.25 17.34
CA SER A 188 1.58 -11.61 18.21
C SER A 188 2.01 -12.45 19.41
N PHE A 189 1.51 -13.69 19.55
CA PHE A 189 1.84 -14.59 20.67
C PHE A 189 3.35 -14.68 20.96
N GLY A 190 3.76 -14.16 22.12
CA GLY A 190 5.15 -14.17 22.59
C GLY A 190 6.07 -13.16 21.91
N LEU A 191 5.55 -12.37 20.96
CA LEU A 191 6.26 -11.28 20.29
C LEU A 191 5.89 -9.91 20.88
N ASP A 192 4.66 -9.77 21.36
CA ASP A 192 4.09 -8.51 21.84
C ASP A 192 2.93 -8.77 22.83
N ASP A 193 2.35 -7.72 23.40
CA ASP A 193 1.33 -7.82 24.46
C ASP A 193 -0.04 -8.30 23.95
N GLN A 194 -0.40 -7.97 22.71
CA GLN A 194 -1.61 -8.46 22.06
C GLN A 194 -1.46 -9.89 21.52
N GLU A 195 -2.57 -10.57 21.27
CA GLU A 195 -2.56 -11.91 20.68
C GLU A 195 -2.67 -11.86 19.16
N PHE A 196 -3.47 -10.91 18.66
CA PHE A 196 -3.65 -10.65 17.25
C PHE A 196 -3.54 -9.16 16.96
N VAL A 197 -3.16 -8.82 15.73
CA VAL A 197 -3.45 -7.52 15.15
C VAL A 197 -4.32 -7.78 13.94
N VAL A 198 -5.53 -7.23 13.97
CA VAL A 198 -6.49 -7.36 12.88
C VAL A 198 -6.56 -6.03 12.15
N SER A 199 -6.44 -6.10 10.82
CA SER A 199 -6.51 -4.94 9.96
C SER A 199 -7.48 -5.16 8.81
N PHE A 200 -8.11 -4.08 8.37
CA PHE A 200 -9.18 -4.09 7.39
C PHE A 200 -8.94 -2.98 6.37
N GLU A 201 -9.14 -3.29 5.10
CA GLU A 201 -9.01 -2.37 3.98
C GLU A 201 -10.34 -2.28 3.24
N THR A 202 -10.83 -1.06 3.01
CA THR A 202 -12.08 -0.83 2.26
C THR A 202 -12.15 0.60 1.73
N ASP A 203 -12.95 0.81 0.68
CA ASP A 203 -13.34 2.13 0.18
C ASP A 203 -14.67 2.60 0.79
N GLU A 204 -15.37 1.71 1.51
CA GLU A 204 -16.70 1.93 2.10
C GLU A 204 -16.63 1.84 3.64
N PRO A 205 -16.30 2.94 4.35
CA PRO A 205 -16.11 2.93 5.80
C PRO A 205 -17.42 2.61 6.57
N ALA A 206 -18.58 2.86 5.96
CA ALA A 206 -19.88 2.49 6.52
C ALA A 206 -20.03 0.96 6.63
N ASP A 207 -19.58 0.22 5.63
CA ASP A 207 -19.62 -1.25 5.64
C ASP A 207 -18.76 -1.82 6.76
N PHE A 208 -17.59 -1.23 7.02
CA PHE A 208 -16.75 -1.64 8.15
C PHE A 208 -17.42 -1.37 9.50
N LEU A 209 -18.09 -0.23 9.65
CA LEU A 209 -18.85 0.10 10.86
C LEU A 209 -19.97 -0.92 11.11
N ASP A 210 -20.77 -1.22 10.09
CA ASP A 210 -21.87 -2.18 10.17
C ASP A 210 -21.36 -3.61 10.44
N LEU A 211 -20.27 -4.01 9.78
CA LEU A 211 -19.58 -5.28 10.03
C LEU A 211 -19.20 -5.43 11.50
N VAL A 212 -18.50 -4.45 12.06
CA VAL A 212 -18.05 -4.51 13.46
C VAL A 212 -19.25 -4.49 14.40
N MET A 213 -20.29 -3.71 14.11
CA MET A 213 -21.54 -3.71 14.89
C MET A 213 -22.21 -5.09 14.91
N GLU A 214 -22.30 -5.78 13.78
CA GLU A 214 -22.86 -7.13 13.74
C GLU A 214 -21.97 -8.14 14.48
N LEU A 215 -20.65 -8.04 14.31
CA LEU A 215 -19.68 -8.89 15.00
C LEU A 215 -19.72 -8.77 16.53
N ARG A 216 -20.14 -7.62 17.08
CA ARG A 216 -20.34 -7.45 18.53
C ARG A 216 -21.40 -8.39 19.09
N GLY A 217 -22.42 -8.75 18.30
CA GLY A 217 -23.48 -9.68 18.68
C GLY A 217 -23.12 -11.17 18.56
N ALA A 218 -21.97 -11.50 17.95
CA ALA A 218 -21.58 -12.90 17.75
C ALA A 218 -21.17 -13.58 19.06
N LYS A 219 -21.46 -14.88 19.25
CA LYS A 219 -21.06 -15.63 20.45
C LYS A 219 -19.56 -15.55 20.76
N SER A 220 -18.72 -15.44 19.73
CA SER A 220 -17.26 -15.32 19.89
C SER A 220 -16.83 -14.01 20.55
N SER A 221 -17.69 -12.98 20.59
CA SER A 221 -17.43 -11.68 21.22
C SER A 221 -17.40 -11.77 22.75
N LEU A 222 -18.07 -12.76 23.35
CA LEU A 222 -18.01 -13.05 24.79
C LEU A 222 -16.58 -13.32 25.29
N TYR A 223 -15.70 -13.74 24.38
CA TYR A 223 -14.32 -14.07 24.67
C TYR A 223 -13.34 -12.97 24.26
N THR A 224 -13.81 -11.77 23.95
CA THR A 224 -12.94 -10.63 23.67
C THR A 224 -12.56 -9.94 24.99
N LEU A 225 -11.27 -9.96 25.34
CA LEU A 225 -10.75 -9.26 26.52
C LEU A 225 -10.45 -7.79 26.22
N SER A 226 -9.82 -7.52 25.08
CA SER A 226 -9.55 -6.16 24.60
C SER A 226 -9.44 -6.16 23.09
N ASP A 227 -10.00 -5.14 22.44
CA ASP A 227 -9.88 -4.89 21.01
C ASP A 227 -9.74 -3.40 20.69
N THR A 228 -9.17 -2.66 21.64
CA THR A 228 -8.91 -1.22 21.55
C THR A 228 -7.45 -0.94 21.89
N PRO A 229 -6.88 0.18 21.41
CA PRO A 229 -7.49 1.22 20.56
C PRO A 229 -7.73 0.79 19.10
N ILE A 230 -8.81 1.29 18.51
CA ILE A 230 -9.09 1.17 17.07
C ILE A 230 -8.58 2.42 16.35
N PHE A 231 -7.84 2.21 15.26
CA PHE A 231 -7.33 3.27 14.40
C PHE A 231 -8.06 3.24 13.08
N THR A 232 -8.69 4.36 12.73
CA THR A 232 -9.17 4.66 11.37
C THR A 232 -8.10 5.50 10.69
N CYS A 233 -7.65 5.07 9.52
CA CYS A 233 -6.55 5.69 8.79
C CYS A 233 -6.94 5.90 7.31
N ILE A 234 -6.38 6.95 6.70
CA ILE A 234 -6.54 7.23 5.27
C ILE A 234 -5.22 6.92 4.57
N SER A 235 -5.28 6.06 3.54
CA SER A 235 -4.14 5.68 2.72
C SER A 235 -3.70 6.86 1.87
N LEU A 236 -2.42 7.24 1.98
CA LEU A 236 -1.79 8.31 1.23
C LEU A 236 -0.33 7.92 0.96
N GLY A 237 0.29 8.53 -0.06
CA GLY A 237 1.74 8.49 -0.19
C GLY A 237 2.42 9.05 1.07
N LEU A 238 3.64 8.63 1.38
CA LEU A 238 4.33 9.09 2.61
C LEU A 238 4.49 10.62 2.63
N ARG A 239 4.89 11.24 1.51
CA ARG A 239 4.98 12.70 1.44
C ARG A 239 3.63 13.36 1.70
N GLU A 240 2.57 12.91 1.03
CA GLU A 240 1.23 13.45 1.23
C GLU A 240 0.74 13.25 2.67
N THR A 241 1.03 12.10 3.30
CA THR A 241 0.77 11.85 4.73
C THR A 241 1.47 12.89 5.61
N LEU A 242 2.72 13.24 5.31
CA LEU A 242 3.47 14.24 6.08
C LEU A 242 2.94 15.66 5.84
N ASP A 243 2.38 15.93 4.66
CA ASP A 243 1.75 17.21 4.35
C ASP A 243 0.39 17.38 5.05
N THR A 244 -0.26 16.30 5.49
CA THR A 244 -1.49 16.41 6.31
C THR A 244 -1.21 16.88 7.74
N LEU A 245 0.03 16.77 8.24
CA LEU A 245 0.40 17.17 9.61
C LEU A 245 0.07 18.64 9.90
N GLY A 246 0.19 19.49 8.87
CA GLY A 246 -0.14 20.91 8.88
C GLY A 246 0.70 21.77 9.83
N ALA A 247 1.23 22.88 9.32
CA ALA A 247 1.89 23.92 10.09
C ALA A 247 1.66 25.31 9.47
N PRO A 248 1.80 26.40 10.24
CA PRO A 248 1.71 27.75 9.69
C PRO A 248 2.69 27.96 8.52
N GLY A 249 2.16 28.45 7.39
CA GLY A 249 2.93 28.67 6.17
C GLY A 249 3.07 27.45 5.26
N ASP A 250 2.53 26.29 5.63
CA ASP A 250 2.42 25.15 4.71
C ASP A 250 1.43 25.49 3.58
N PRO A 251 1.67 25.00 2.36
CA PRO A 251 0.68 25.07 1.29
C PRO A 251 -0.60 24.30 1.70
N VAL A 252 -1.75 24.70 1.16
CA VAL A 252 -3.01 23.97 1.35
C VAL A 252 -2.81 22.52 0.88
N SER A 253 -3.13 21.54 1.73
CA SER A 253 -2.91 20.14 1.40
C SER A 253 -3.68 19.73 0.14
N ALA A 254 -3.15 18.77 -0.62
CA ALA A 254 -3.78 18.28 -1.84
C ALA A 254 -5.24 17.80 -1.59
N ALA A 255 -5.51 17.18 -0.44
CA ALA A 255 -6.86 16.78 -0.03
C ALA A 255 -7.82 17.98 0.20
N ALA A 256 -7.33 19.09 0.74
CA ALA A 256 -8.10 20.33 0.87
C ALA A 256 -8.25 21.05 -0.49
N SER A 257 -7.27 20.88 -1.39
CA SER A 257 -7.33 21.40 -2.78
C SER A 257 -8.26 20.58 -3.68
N GLN A 258 -8.42 19.28 -3.45
CA GLN A 258 -9.37 18.41 -4.17
C GLN A 258 -10.85 18.80 -3.92
N ALA A 259 -11.15 19.44 -2.79
CA ALA A 259 -12.47 20.03 -2.53
C ALA A 259 -12.69 21.36 -3.30
N ALA A 260 -11.66 21.89 -3.96
CA ALA A 260 -11.66 23.21 -4.60
C ALA A 260 -11.44 23.13 -6.13
N GLY A 261 -12.31 22.40 -6.84
CA GLY A 261 -12.46 22.46 -8.31
C GLY A 261 -11.26 21.98 -9.14
N GLU A 262 -11.46 21.79 -10.46
CA GLU A 262 -10.45 21.32 -11.41
C GLU A 262 -9.24 22.28 -11.49
N GLN A 263 -8.26 22.10 -10.60
CA GLN A 263 -6.98 22.80 -10.68
C GLN A 263 -6.10 22.10 -11.72
N TRP A 264 -5.85 22.82 -12.81
CA TRP A 264 -4.92 22.42 -13.87
C TRP A 264 -3.49 22.81 -13.46
N GLN A 265 -2.58 21.85 -13.45
CA GLN A 265 -1.15 22.05 -13.17
C GLN A 265 -0.33 21.80 -14.42
N ARG A 266 0.59 22.71 -14.75
CA ARG A 266 1.58 22.48 -15.81
C ARG A 266 2.62 21.47 -15.35
N VAL A 267 2.86 20.40 -16.11
CA VAL A 267 3.71 19.26 -15.69
C VAL A 267 4.91 19.02 -16.62
N ALA A 268 4.84 19.46 -17.88
CA ALA A 268 5.91 19.28 -18.86
C ALA A 268 5.78 20.29 -20.00
N ASP A 269 6.83 20.42 -20.81
CA ASP A 269 6.73 21.08 -22.11
C ASP A 269 6.12 20.10 -23.14
N ASP A 270 5.32 20.60 -24.08
CA ASP A 270 4.68 19.76 -25.10
C ASP A 270 5.70 19.00 -25.96
N ALA A 271 6.85 19.65 -26.22
CA ALA A 271 7.97 19.10 -26.97
C ALA A 271 8.71 17.95 -26.25
N ASP A 272 8.51 17.80 -24.94
CA ASP A 272 9.16 16.74 -24.15
C ASP A 272 8.56 15.34 -24.40
N VAL A 273 7.38 15.27 -25.00
CA VAL A 273 6.66 14.02 -25.24
C VAL A 273 6.40 13.90 -26.74
N PRO A 274 7.41 13.49 -27.54
CA PRO A 274 7.24 13.30 -28.98
C PRO A 274 6.28 12.13 -29.28
N ASP A 275 5.81 12.07 -30.52
CA ASP A 275 4.92 10.99 -30.96
C ASP A 275 5.54 9.60 -30.75
N GLY A 276 4.74 8.66 -30.26
CA GLY A 276 5.16 7.30 -29.92
C GLY A 276 5.98 7.16 -28.64
N ALA A 277 6.20 8.25 -27.91
CA ALA A 277 6.96 8.24 -26.65
C ALA A 277 6.04 8.28 -25.43
N ALA A 278 6.56 7.74 -24.33
CA ALA A 278 6.02 7.91 -23.00
C ALA A 278 7.07 8.60 -22.11
N LYS A 279 6.64 9.55 -21.28
CA LYS A 279 7.48 10.26 -20.32
C LYS A 279 6.86 10.17 -18.93
N MET A 280 7.65 9.73 -17.96
CA MET A 280 7.25 9.74 -16.56
C MET A 280 7.40 11.15 -15.98
N ILE A 281 6.36 11.62 -15.31
CA ILE A 281 6.34 12.85 -14.51
C ILE A 281 5.72 12.57 -13.14
N TYR A 282 5.85 13.53 -12.23
CA TYR A 282 5.13 13.53 -10.95
C TYR A 282 3.99 14.56 -10.98
N PHE A 283 2.78 14.13 -10.63
CA PHE A 283 1.61 15.00 -10.50
C PHE A 283 0.82 14.60 -9.26
N ALA A 284 0.51 15.56 -8.39
CA ALA A 284 -0.16 15.32 -7.10
C ALA A 284 0.47 14.20 -6.25
N GLY A 285 1.80 14.06 -6.29
CA GLY A 285 2.54 13.02 -5.55
C GLY A 285 2.61 11.64 -6.24
N GLU A 286 1.87 11.45 -7.33
CA GLU A 286 1.80 10.19 -8.07
C GLU A 286 2.72 10.20 -9.31
N GLN A 287 3.25 9.03 -9.67
CA GLN A 287 3.95 8.88 -10.96
C GLN A 287 2.92 8.73 -12.08
N VAL A 288 3.01 9.60 -13.09
CA VAL A 288 2.12 9.62 -14.25
C VAL A 288 2.95 9.42 -15.52
N ALA A 289 2.50 8.54 -16.40
CA ALA A 289 3.03 8.40 -17.75
C ALA A 289 2.24 9.33 -18.68
N LEU A 290 2.91 10.37 -19.20
CA LEU A 290 2.44 11.16 -20.32
C LEU A 290 2.76 10.39 -21.60
N VAL A 291 1.75 10.14 -22.43
CA VAL A 291 1.89 9.30 -23.62
C VAL A 291 1.31 10.00 -24.83
N ARG A 292 2.09 10.11 -25.91
CA ARG A 292 1.62 10.66 -27.18
C ARG A 292 1.47 9.56 -28.22
N THR A 293 0.33 9.54 -28.90
CA THR A 293 0.07 8.69 -30.05
C THR A 293 -0.67 9.48 -31.12
N GLY A 294 0.00 9.67 -32.26
CA GLY A 294 -0.39 10.62 -33.28
C GLY A 294 -0.46 12.05 -32.71
N GLN A 295 -1.62 12.68 -32.87
CA GLN A 295 -1.86 14.04 -32.37
C GLN A 295 -2.41 14.06 -30.93
N GLN A 296 -2.76 12.91 -30.37
CA GLN A 296 -3.45 12.83 -29.10
C GLN A 296 -2.46 12.59 -27.95
N LEU A 297 -2.65 13.34 -26.87
CA LEU A 297 -1.90 13.21 -25.64
C LEU A 297 -2.78 12.57 -24.56
N TYR A 298 -2.20 11.64 -23.81
CA TYR A 298 -2.84 10.92 -22.72
C TYR A 298 -1.99 10.99 -21.47
N ALA A 299 -2.64 10.82 -20.32
CA ALA A 299 -1.99 10.78 -19.01
C ALA A 299 -2.61 9.66 -18.18
N VAL A 300 -1.79 8.68 -17.81
CA VAL A 300 -2.20 7.50 -17.04
C VAL A 300 -1.24 7.25 -15.88
N ALA A 301 -1.65 6.51 -14.85
CA ALA A 301 -0.74 6.09 -13.79
C ALA A 301 0.49 5.37 -14.40
N ASN A 302 1.69 5.73 -13.94
CA ASN A 302 2.93 5.12 -14.47
C ASN A 302 3.16 3.71 -13.93
N ARG A 303 2.59 3.36 -12.78
CA ARG A 303 2.78 2.03 -12.19
C ARG A 303 1.80 1.04 -12.79
N CYS A 304 2.32 -0.03 -13.39
CA CYS A 304 1.50 -1.10 -13.92
C CYS A 304 0.63 -1.73 -12.82
N SER A 305 -0.69 -1.81 -13.04
CA SER A 305 -1.64 -2.35 -12.06
C SER A 305 -1.48 -3.84 -11.75
N HIS A 306 -0.61 -4.55 -12.47
CA HIS A 306 -0.20 -5.94 -12.18
C HIS A 306 0.93 -6.02 -11.14
N ALA A 307 2.10 -5.44 -11.43
CA ALA A 307 3.32 -5.63 -10.64
C ALA A 307 4.20 -4.37 -10.53
N ASN A 308 3.59 -3.18 -10.61
CA ASN A 308 4.21 -1.87 -10.35
C ASN A 308 5.40 -1.46 -11.25
N ALA A 309 5.64 -2.19 -12.34
CA ALA A 309 6.61 -1.81 -13.37
C ALA A 309 6.32 -0.41 -13.95
N SER A 310 7.37 0.30 -14.33
CA SER A 310 7.29 1.63 -14.96
C SER A 310 6.72 1.51 -16.38
N LEU A 311 5.52 2.03 -16.59
CA LEU A 311 4.84 1.99 -17.88
C LEU A 311 5.42 3.00 -18.87
N ALA A 312 6.07 4.07 -18.41
CA ALA A 312 6.78 5.00 -19.28
C ALA A 312 7.98 4.36 -20.01
N GLU A 313 8.46 3.20 -19.54
CA GLU A 313 9.47 2.39 -20.23
C GLU A 313 8.84 1.36 -21.20
N GLY A 314 7.52 1.37 -21.32
CA GLY A 314 6.74 0.49 -22.17
C GLY A 314 6.71 0.91 -23.64
N THR A 315 5.98 0.14 -24.45
CA THR A 315 5.77 0.43 -25.86
C THR A 315 4.38 1.01 -26.11
N VAL A 316 4.31 2.04 -26.94
CA VAL A 316 3.07 2.74 -27.32
C VAL A 316 2.68 2.32 -28.73
N ALA A 317 1.47 1.81 -28.91
CA ALA A 317 0.93 1.48 -30.24
C ALA A 317 -0.60 1.55 -30.23
N ASP A 318 -1.20 2.09 -31.29
CA ASP A 318 -2.65 2.08 -31.54
C ASP A 318 -3.53 2.55 -30.37
N GLY A 319 -3.13 3.62 -29.67
CA GLY A 319 -3.90 4.11 -28.51
C GLY A 319 -3.70 3.31 -27.22
N ALA A 320 -2.74 2.38 -27.20
CA ALA A 320 -2.47 1.52 -26.07
C ALA A 320 -1.01 1.59 -25.59
N LEU A 321 -0.81 1.29 -24.31
CA LEU A 321 0.49 1.23 -23.65
C LEU A 321 0.75 -0.17 -23.12
N THR A 322 1.85 -0.79 -23.55
CA THR A 322 2.24 -2.14 -23.15
C THR A 322 3.38 -2.10 -22.15
N CYS A 323 3.15 -2.72 -20.99
CA CYS A 323 4.10 -2.86 -19.90
C CYS A 323 5.35 -3.65 -20.36
N PRO A 324 6.57 -3.13 -20.15
CA PRO A 324 7.79 -3.76 -20.64
C PRO A 324 8.16 -5.04 -19.90
N SER A 325 7.68 -5.22 -18.67
CA SER A 325 8.07 -6.37 -17.83
C SER A 325 7.27 -7.64 -18.12
N HIS A 326 5.95 -7.53 -18.23
CA HIS A 326 5.05 -8.69 -18.30
C HIS A 326 4.04 -8.62 -19.45
N GLY A 327 4.10 -7.58 -20.29
CA GLY A 327 3.29 -7.48 -21.50
C GLY A 327 1.83 -7.09 -21.31
N SER A 328 1.41 -6.67 -20.11
CA SER A 328 0.05 -6.13 -19.91
C SER A 328 -0.14 -4.88 -20.75
N THR A 329 -1.22 -4.83 -21.52
CA THR A 329 -1.53 -3.71 -22.41
C THR A 329 -2.78 -2.99 -21.93
N PHE A 330 -2.74 -1.67 -21.93
CA PHE A 330 -3.82 -0.81 -21.43
C PHE A 330 -4.28 0.17 -22.49
N ASP A 331 -5.59 0.38 -22.58
CA ASP A 331 -6.17 1.47 -23.37
C ASP A 331 -5.86 2.82 -22.70
N LEU A 332 -5.28 3.76 -23.43
CA LEU A 332 -4.83 5.05 -22.85
C LEU A 332 -5.97 6.02 -22.54
N ALA A 333 -7.14 5.85 -23.16
CA ALA A 333 -8.28 6.75 -22.98
C ALA A 333 -9.09 6.40 -21.72
N THR A 334 -9.17 5.11 -21.40
CA THR A 334 -9.99 4.55 -20.31
C THR A 334 -9.17 3.98 -19.17
N GLY A 335 -7.93 3.56 -19.44
CA GLY A 335 -7.06 2.84 -18.51
C GLY A 335 -7.30 1.33 -18.47
N GLU A 336 -8.33 0.81 -19.15
CA GLU A 336 -8.73 -0.59 -19.07
C GLU A 336 -7.67 -1.54 -19.67
N PRO A 337 -7.37 -2.68 -19.02
CA PRO A 337 -6.45 -3.67 -19.57
C PRO A 337 -7.10 -4.40 -20.75
N SER A 338 -6.45 -4.35 -21.91
CA SER A 338 -6.85 -5.11 -23.09
C SER A 338 -6.11 -6.44 -23.21
N CYS A 339 -4.94 -6.56 -22.56
CA CYS A 339 -4.16 -7.79 -22.48
C CYS A 339 -3.59 -7.96 -21.07
N GLY A 340 -3.75 -9.17 -20.51
CA GLY A 340 -3.25 -9.52 -19.19
C GLY A 340 -1.71 -9.62 -19.13
N PRO A 341 -1.13 -9.89 -17.95
CA PRO A 341 -1.77 -10.38 -16.71
C PRO A 341 -2.54 -9.34 -15.88
N ALA A 342 -2.45 -8.04 -16.17
CA ALA A 342 -3.24 -7.04 -15.47
C ALA A 342 -4.76 -7.24 -15.68
N ASN A 343 -5.53 -7.06 -14.61
CA ASN A 343 -7.00 -7.19 -14.60
C ASN A 343 -7.69 -5.99 -13.92
N ARG A 344 -6.95 -4.90 -13.68
CA ARG A 344 -7.46 -3.65 -13.11
C ARG A 344 -7.09 -2.48 -14.02
N PRO A 345 -8.00 -1.51 -14.21
CA PRO A 345 -7.71 -0.31 -14.99
C PRO A 345 -6.63 0.56 -14.33
N LEU A 346 -5.91 1.33 -15.13
CA LEU A 346 -5.05 2.41 -14.67
C LEU A 346 -5.89 3.65 -14.34
N THR A 347 -5.47 4.42 -13.34
CA THR A 347 -6.00 5.78 -13.14
C THR A 347 -5.66 6.63 -14.36
N THR A 348 -6.64 7.34 -14.91
CA THR A 348 -6.47 8.31 -16.01
C THR A 348 -6.62 9.74 -15.49
N TYR A 349 -5.91 10.67 -16.12
CA TYR A 349 -5.92 12.08 -15.75
C TYR A 349 -6.48 12.92 -16.89
N ALA A 350 -7.10 14.06 -16.56
CA ALA A 350 -7.47 15.04 -17.57
C ALA A 350 -6.18 15.72 -18.05
N VAL A 351 -5.98 15.77 -19.37
CA VAL A 351 -4.78 16.33 -19.98
C VAL A 351 -5.15 17.32 -21.08
N ARG A 352 -4.43 18.44 -21.14
CA ARG A 352 -4.54 19.41 -22.22
C ARG A 352 -3.20 20.04 -22.55
N THR A 353 -3.09 20.57 -23.76
CA THR A 353 -1.94 21.33 -24.23
C THR A 353 -2.34 22.79 -24.39
N GLU A 354 -1.64 23.70 -23.72
CA GLU A 354 -1.92 25.14 -23.76
C GLU A 354 -0.60 25.90 -23.60
N ASP A 355 -0.40 26.93 -24.43
CA ASP A 355 0.83 27.75 -24.47
C ASP A 355 2.14 26.95 -24.54
N GLY A 356 2.14 25.85 -25.30
CA GLY A 356 3.30 24.96 -25.45
C GLY A 356 3.62 24.11 -24.21
N GLY A 357 2.77 24.13 -23.19
CA GLY A 357 2.86 23.28 -22.00
C GLY A 357 1.80 22.19 -21.97
N ILE A 358 2.12 21.10 -21.29
CA ILE A 358 1.19 20.03 -20.92
C ILE A 358 0.66 20.31 -19.52
N TRP A 359 -0.67 20.32 -19.39
CA TRP A 359 -1.38 20.56 -18.15
C TRP A 359 -2.22 19.36 -17.75
N LEU A 360 -2.16 18.97 -16.48
CA LEU A 360 -2.96 17.89 -15.91
C LEU A 360 -3.92 18.39 -14.84
N ALA A 361 -5.08 17.72 -14.75
CA ALA A 361 -6.00 17.82 -13.63
C ALA A 361 -6.49 16.41 -13.26
N GLN A 362 -6.96 16.24 -12.03
CA GLN A 362 -7.62 15.00 -11.64
C GLN A 362 -8.90 14.83 -12.47
N ARG A 363 -9.10 13.64 -13.03
CA ARG A 363 -10.35 13.30 -13.73
C ARG A 363 -11.30 12.69 -12.72
N ALA A 364 -12.53 13.22 -12.62
CA ALA A 364 -13.58 12.55 -11.86
C ALA A 364 -13.77 11.13 -12.43
N PRO A 365 -13.91 10.10 -11.58
CA PRO A 365 -14.17 8.74 -12.06
C PRO A 365 -15.43 8.75 -12.93
N VAL A 366 -15.35 8.12 -14.11
CA VAL A 366 -16.49 8.04 -15.03
C VAL A 366 -17.60 7.25 -14.33
N PRO A 367 -18.80 7.82 -14.09
CA PRO A 367 -19.89 7.07 -13.50
C PRO A 367 -20.34 6.02 -14.52
N GLY A 368 -20.05 4.73 -14.29
CA GLY A 368 -20.60 3.65 -15.13
C GLY A 368 -19.75 2.41 -15.38
N SER A 369 -18.49 2.29 -14.91
CA SER A 369 -17.79 1.00 -14.94
C SER A 369 -18.24 0.12 -13.77
N THR A 370 -19.46 -0.39 -13.87
CA THR A 370 -19.87 -1.56 -13.09
C THR A 370 -19.08 -2.75 -13.61
N SER A 371 -18.08 -3.22 -12.85
CA SER A 371 -17.50 -4.54 -13.08
C SER A 371 -18.54 -5.57 -12.70
N GLY A 372 -19.22 -6.13 -13.71
CA GLY A 372 -20.04 -7.32 -13.53
C GLY A 372 -19.16 -8.50 -13.16
N ALA A 373 -19.41 -9.08 -11.99
CA ALA A 373 -19.52 -10.51 -11.71
C ALA A 373 -20.04 -10.70 -10.28
#